data_AF-A0A2A4FHN0-F1
#
_entry.id   AF-A0A2A4FHN0-F1
#
_cell.length_a   1.000
_cell.length_b   1.000
_cell.length_c   1.000
_cell.angle_alpha   90.00
_cell.angle_beta   90.00
_cell.angle_gamma   90.00
#
_symmetry.space_group_name_H-M   'P 1'
#
loop_
_entity.id
_entity.type
_entity.pdbx_description
1 polymer ?
#
loop_
_entity_poly.entity_id
_entity_poly.type
_entity_poly.pdbx_seq_one_letter_code
_entity_poly.pdbx_strand_id
1 'polypeptide(L)'
;MQKNNEEIVFSGDEALSALVEIEYLLISLRNIGRYYHADRNESGDVNLTYSLETTRFIDESGVTRRLAKLREMLSAKFDHSLGEDDMDDIERAVEDLKVWEKPGD
;
A
#
# COMPACT_ATOMS: atom_id res chain seq x y z
N MET A 1 11.72 -19.18 -3.11
CA MET A 1 11.04 -18.70 -4.32
C MET A 1 10.94 -19.86 -5.29
N GLN A 2 9.72 -20.16 -5.74
CA GLN A 2 9.44 -21.12 -6.81
C GLN A 2 10.09 -20.66 -8.11
N LYS A 3 10.52 -21.60 -8.94
CA LYS A 3 11.17 -21.29 -10.22
C LYS A 3 10.27 -20.44 -11.13
N ASN A 4 8.96 -20.70 -11.13
CA ASN A 4 7.99 -19.93 -11.92
C ASN A 4 7.81 -18.48 -11.44
N ASN A 5 8.23 -18.17 -10.22
CA ASN A 5 8.18 -16.82 -9.66
C ASN A 5 9.51 -16.06 -9.81
N GLU A 6 10.55 -16.68 -10.39
CA GLU A 6 11.84 -16.00 -10.69
C GLU A 6 11.70 -14.87 -11.70
N GLU A 7 10.76 -14.99 -12.63
CA GLU A 7 10.42 -13.95 -13.59
C GLU A 7 8.90 -13.79 -13.66
N ILE A 8 8.43 -12.56 -13.41
CA ILE A 8 7.02 -12.22 -13.48
C ILE A 8 6.84 -11.17 -14.56
N VAL A 9 5.97 -11.47 -15.53
CA VAL A 9 5.74 -10.61 -16.70
C VAL A 9 4.38 -9.93 -16.60
N PHE A 10 4.40 -8.60 -16.73
CA PHE A 10 3.20 -7.77 -16.86
C PHE A 10 3.17 -7.14 -18.25
N SER A 11 1.98 -7.04 -18.82
CA SER A 11 1.75 -6.17 -19.97
C SER A 11 1.93 -4.71 -19.58
N GLY A 12 2.20 -3.85 -20.57
CA GLY A 12 2.29 -2.41 -20.36
C GLY A 12 1.03 -1.83 -19.72
N ASP A 13 -0.15 -2.33 -20.11
CA ASP A 13 -1.44 -1.86 -19.58
C ASP A 13 -1.65 -2.27 -18.11
N GLU A 14 -1.27 -3.50 -17.73
CA GLU A 14 -1.30 -3.94 -16.32
C GLU A 14 -0.34 -3.10 -15.47
N ALA A 15 0.89 -2.89 -15.95
CA ALA A 15 1.87 -2.07 -15.26
C ALA A 15 1.40 -0.60 -15.13
N LEU A 16 0.84 -0.03 -16.19
CA LEU A 16 0.31 1.33 -16.19
C LEU A 16 -0.88 1.46 -15.24
N SER A 17 -1.80 0.50 -15.24
CA SER A 17 -2.92 0.47 -14.29
C SER A 17 -2.42 0.40 -12.85
N ALA A 18 -1.31 -0.30 -12.58
CA ALA A 18 -0.69 -0.33 -11.26
C ALA A 18 -0.18 1.05 -10.85
N LEU A 19 0.60 1.66 -11.76
CA LEU A 19 1.24 2.95 -11.53
C LEU A 19 0.21 4.05 -11.29
N VAL A 20 -0.91 4.06 -12.00
CA VAL A 20 -1.97 5.06 -11.80
C VAL A 20 -2.52 5.04 -10.37
N GLU A 21 -2.79 3.85 -9.81
CA GLU A 21 -3.28 3.74 -8.43
C GLU A 21 -2.19 4.16 -7.42
N ILE A 22 -0.92 3.79 -7.67
CA ILE A 22 0.22 4.18 -6.81
C ILE A 22 0.42 5.70 -6.83
N GLU A 23 0.44 6.31 -8.01
CA GLU A 23 0.61 7.76 -8.19
C GLU A 23 -0.53 8.54 -7.56
N TYR A 24 -1.77 8.07 -7.67
CA TYR A 24 -2.92 8.68 -7.00
C TYR A 24 -2.69 8.77 -5.49
N LEU A 25 -2.21 7.70 -4.86
CA LEU A 25 -1.92 7.68 -3.42
C LEU A 25 -0.75 8.61 -3.07
N LEU A 26 0.39 8.49 -3.77
CA LEU A 26 1.60 9.24 -3.48
C LEU A 26 1.42 10.75 -3.66
N ILE A 27 0.80 11.16 -4.78
CA ILE A 27 0.54 12.58 -5.08
C ILE A 27 -0.42 13.16 -4.05
N SER A 28 -1.50 12.44 -3.71
CA SER A 28 -2.50 12.93 -2.75
C SER A 28 -1.90 13.09 -1.34
N LEU A 29 -1.19 12.07 -0.84
CA LEU A 29 -0.53 12.14 0.47
C LEU A 29 0.53 13.25 0.52
N ARG A 30 1.32 13.41 -0.55
CA ARG A 30 2.27 14.53 -0.67
C ARG A 30 1.56 15.89 -0.62
N ASN A 31 0.43 16.04 -1.31
CA ASN A 31 -0.33 17.28 -1.34
C ASN A 31 -0.94 17.62 0.03
N ILE A 32 -1.49 16.62 0.73
CA ILE A 32 -1.97 16.78 2.11
C ILE A 32 -0.81 17.23 3.01
N GLY A 33 0.30 16.49 3.02
CA GLY A 33 1.46 16.85 3.83
C GLY A 33 2.00 18.24 3.51
N ARG A 34 2.07 18.62 2.23
CA ARG A 34 2.50 19.96 1.83
C ARG A 34 1.53 21.03 2.31
N TYR A 35 0.23 20.84 2.21
CA TYR A 35 -0.75 21.82 2.66
C TYR A 35 -0.62 22.10 4.16
N TYR A 36 -0.58 21.05 4.99
CA TYR A 36 -0.55 21.21 6.46
C TYR A 36 0.85 21.56 7.01
N HIS A 37 1.95 21.30 6.28
CA HIS A 37 3.30 21.57 6.76
C HIS A 37 4.03 22.73 6.04
N ALA A 38 3.48 23.29 4.96
CA ALA A 38 4.09 24.42 4.27
C ALA A 38 3.96 25.75 5.03
N ASP A 39 2.89 25.94 5.81
CA ASP A 39 2.66 27.17 6.58
C ASP A 39 2.74 26.90 8.09
N ARG A 40 3.94 27.05 8.66
CA ARG A 40 4.20 26.94 10.12
C ARG A 40 3.58 28.05 10.98
N ASN A 41 2.60 28.79 10.46
CA ASN A 41 1.99 29.94 11.11
C ASN A 41 0.58 29.66 11.68
N GLU A 42 0.06 28.43 11.55
CA GLU A 42 -1.23 28.09 12.12
C GLU A 42 -1.12 27.85 13.63
N SER A 43 -1.72 28.75 14.40
CA SER A 43 -1.99 28.58 15.82
C SER A 43 -3.02 27.47 16.03
N GLY A 44 -2.55 26.23 16.21
CA GLY A 44 -3.36 25.04 16.44
C GLY A 44 -2.51 23.78 16.46
N ASP A 45 -3.10 22.63 16.83
CA ASP A 45 -2.42 21.34 16.72
C ASP A 45 -2.42 20.87 15.25
N VAL A 46 -1.48 21.41 14.47
CA VAL A 46 -1.25 21.06 13.06
C VAL A 46 -1.09 19.53 12.88
N ASN A 47 -0.58 18.81 13.89
CA ASN A 47 -0.45 17.36 13.82
C ASN A 47 -1.82 16.68 13.87
N LEU A 48 -2.73 17.16 14.71
CA LEU A 48 -4.09 16.61 14.81
C LEU A 48 -4.86 16.84 13.50
N THR A 49 -4.83 18.05 12.95
CA THR A 49 -5.55 18.37 11.71
C THR A 49 -5.01 17.60 10.50
N TYR A 50 -3.68 17.51 10.37
CA TYR A 50 -3.02 16.66 9.36
C TYR A 50 -3.42 15.18 9.50
N SER A 51 -3.43 14.66 10.74
CA SER A 51 -3.79 13.26 11.01
C SER A 51 -5.24 12.97 10.65
N LEU A 52 -6.16 13.88 10.98
CA LEU A 52 -7.58 13.78 10.63
C LEU A 52 -7.78 13.83 9.12
N GLU A 53 -7.13 14.76 8.42
CA GLU A 53 -7.21 14.86 6.96
C GLU A 53 -6.69 13.60 6.27
N THR A 54 -5.53 13.10 6.71
CA THR A 54 -4.91 11.91 6.15
C THR A 54 -5.80 10.68 6.37
N THR A 55 -6.39 10.54 7.57
CA THR A 55 -7.34 9.46 7.87
C THR A 55 -8.59 9.57 7.00
N ARG A 56 -9.15 10.78 6.87
CA ARG A 56 -10.31 11.04 6.01
C ARG A 56 -10.00 10.67 4.54
N PHE A 57 -8.83 11.05 4.04
CA PHE A 57 -8.40 10.67 2.69
C PHE A 57 -8.33 9.14 2.54
N ILE A 58 -7.73 8.43 3.50
CA ILE A 58 -7.63 6.97 3.49
C ILE A 58 -9.02 6.32 3.37
N ASP A 59 -9.95 6.76 4.20
CA ASP A 59 -11.30 6.20 4.28
C ASP A 59 -12.16 6.59 3.07
N GLU A 60 -12.28 7.88 2.77
CA GLU A 60 -13.19 8.39 1.74
C GLU A 60 -12.69 8.11 0.31
N SER A 61 -11.37 8.06 0.09
CA SER A 61 -10.82 7.69 -1.22
C SER A 61 -10.70 6.18 -1.43
N GLY A 62 -11.09 5.37 -0.43
CA GLY A 62 -11.03 3.92 -0.49
C GLY A 62 -9.61 3.40 -0.70
N VAL A 63 -8.61 3.97 0.00
CA VAL A 63 -7.20 3.64 -0.19
C VAL A 63 -6.93 2.15 0.01
N THR A 64 -7.53 1.53 1.03
CA THR A 64 -7.44 0.09 1.29
C THR A 64 -7.98 -0.75 0.13
N ARG A 65 -9.09 -0.33 -0.49
CA ARG A 65 -9.65 -0.99 -1.69
C ARG A 65 -8.74 -0.86 -2.90
N ARG A 66 -8.12 0.30 -3.10
CA ARG A 66 -7.15 0.52 -4.19
C ARG A 66 -5.92 -0.36 -4.01
N LEU A 67 -5.37 -0.42 -2.80
CA LEU A 67 -4.26 -1.30 -2.45
C LEU A 67 -4.64 -2.78 -2.60
N ALA A 68 -5.86 -3.18 -2.24
CA ALA A 68 -6.34 -4.54 -2.44
C ALA A 68 -6.41 -4.93 -3.92
N LYS A 69 -6.89 -4.03 -4.79
CA LYS A 69 -6.90 -4.22 -6.24
C LYS A 69 -5.48 -4.34 -6.82
N LEU A 70 -4.56 -3.49 -6.36
CA LEU A 70 -3.15 -3.59 -6.72
C LEU A 70 -2.56 -4.94 -6.32
N ARG A 71 -2.80 -5.34 -5.06
CA ARG A 71 -2.35 -6.63 -4.53
C ARG A 71 -2.89 -7.77 -5.39
N GLU A 72 -4.20 -7.80 -5.67
CA GLU A 72 -4.84 -8.83 -6.49
C GLU A 72 -4.19 -8.95 -7.87
N MET A 73 -3.99 -7.83 -8.55
CA MET A 73 -3.38 -7.81 -9.89
C MET A 73 -1.93 -8.30 -9.87
N LEU A 74 -1.15 -7.91 -8.86
CA LEU A 74 0.24 -8.35 -8.72
C LEU A 74 0.33 -9.82 -8.34
N SER A 75 -0.43 -10.24 -7.32
CA SER A 75 -0.41 -11.61 -6.81
C SER A 75 -0.95 -12.61 -7.83
N ALA A 76 -1.89 -12.21 -8.70
CA ALA A 76 -2.44 -13.09 -9.73
C ALA A 76 -1.40 -13.62 -10.74
N LYS A 77 -0.20 -13.04 -10.80
CA LYS A 77 0.90 -13.53 -11.64
C LYS A 77 1.84 -14.50 -10.92
N PHE A 78 1.68 -14.68 -9.61
CA PHE A 78 2.47 -15.62 -8.83
C PHE A 78 1.91 -17.05 -8.96
N ASP A 79 2.83 -18.00 -9.01
CA ASP A 79 2.57 -19.39 -8.68
C ASP A 79 2.37 -19.52 -7.16
N HIS A 80 1.17 -19.95 -6.77
CA HIS A 80 0.75 -20.14 -5.37
C HIS A 80 0.92 -21.60 -4.89
N SER A 81 1.71 -22.41 -5.59
CA SER A 81 2.05 -23.74 -5.10
C SER A 81 2.88 -23.67 -3.81
N LEU A 82 2.41 -24.39 -2.79
CA LEU A 82 3.04 -24.43 -1.48
C LEU A 82 4.38 -25.16 -1.53
N GLY A 83 5.34 -24.67 -0.74
CA GLY A 83 6.62 -25.31 -0.50
C GLY A 83 6.56 -26.41 0.57
N GLU A 84 7.74 -26.91 0.98
CA GLU A 84 7.83 -27.91 2.07
C GLU A 84 7.40 -27.36 3.43
N ASP A 85 7.36 -26.04 3.58
CA ASP A 85 6.95 -25.30 4.77
C ASP A 85 5.46 -24.92 4.77
N ASP A 86 4.67 -25.46 3.83
CA ASP A 86 3.24 -25.19 3.68
C ASP A 86 2.90 -23.72 3.38
N MET A 87 3.87 -22.94 2.89
CA MET A 87 3.70 -21.55 2.50
C MET A 87 3.95 -21.33 1.01
N ASP A 88 3.26 -20.36 0.40
CA ASP A 88 3.64 -19.81 -0.89
C ASP A 88 4.76 -18.75 -0.77
N ASP A 89 5.24 -18.22 -1.89
CA ASP A 89 6.31 -17.21 -1.87
C ASP A 89 5.91 -15.86 -1.28
N ILE A 90 4.63 -15.49 -1.39
CA ILE A 90 4.12 -14.23 -0.82
C ILE A 90 3.98 -14.38 0.69
N GLU A 91 3.38 -15.47 1.17
CA GLU A 91 3.24 -15.80 2.59
C GLU A 91 4.60 -15.80 3.28
N ARG A 92 5.57 -16.51 2.69
CA ARG A 92 6.94 -16.57 3.21
C ARG A 92 7.64 -15.21 3.21
N ALA A 93 7.32 -14.31 2.28
CA ALA A 93 7.88 -12.97 2.24
C ALA A 93 7.26 -12.02 3.28
N VAL A 94 6.04 -12.31 3.76
CA VAL A 94 5.34 -11.46 4.74
C VAL A 94 5.34 -12.03 6.15
N GLU A 95 5.81 -13.26 6.36
CA GLU A 95 5.81 -13.97 7.64
C GLU A 95 6.39 -13.12 8.79
N ASP A 96 7.53 -12.47 8.56
CA ASP A 96 8.23 -11.67 9.58
C ASP A 96 7.80 -10.19 9.61
N LEU A 97 6.81 -9.79 8.81
CA LEU A 97 6.36 -8.40 8.81
C LEU A 97 5.58 -8.09 10.09
N LYS A 98 6.15 -7.19 10.90
CA LYS A 98 5.43 -6.59 12.03
C LYS A 98 4.31 -5.69 11.52
N VAL A 99 3.09 -6.19 11.56
CA VAL A 99 1.89 -5.40 11.28
C VAL A 99 1.45 -4.64 12.53
N TRP A 100 0.60 -3.63 12.34
CA TRP A 100 0.00 -2.94 13.48
C TRP A 100 -0.85 -3.93 14.28
N GLU A 101 -0.63 -3.96 15.58
CA GLU A 101 -1.44 -4.67 16.56
C GLU A 101 -2.13 -3.65 17.46
N LYS A 102 -3.20 -4.07 18.14
CA LYS A 102 -3.93 -3.14 19.01
C LYS A 102 -2.95 -2.56 20.06
N PRO A 103 -3.11 -1.29 20.47
CA PRO A 103 -2.19 -0.69 21.43
C PRO A 103 -2.19 -1.47 22.76
N GLY A 104 -1.03 -1.97 23.15
CA GLY A 104 -0.83 -2.72 24.40
C GLY A 104 -0.92 -4.25 24.30
N ASP A 105 -1.01 -4.81 23.09
CA ASP A 105 -0.68 -6.21 22.83
C ASP A 105 0.82 -6.46 22.67
#